data_AF-A0A9P6QYR3-F1
#
_entry.id   AF-A0A9P6QYR3-F1
#
_cell.length_a   1.000
_cell.length_b   1.000
_cell.length_c   1.000
_cell.angle_alpha   90.00
_cell.angle_beta   90.00
_cell.angle_gamma   90.00
#
_symmetry.space_group_name_H-M   'P 1'
#
loop_
_entity.id
_entity.type
_entity.pdbx_description
1 polymer ?
#
loop_
_entity_poly.entity_id
_entity_poly.type
_entity_poly.pdbx_seq_one_letter_code
_entity_poly.pdbx_strand_id
1 'polypeptide(L)'
;MVSAGIAPTVERNFLNANRGPIEDAAKYDGTYCAECSSGWLQVPQWFLLSLGEAFFSPTGVQFCYIESGRQFRAVSTSFWLLAVSLGSIWILILEPPFVASGISTSTKSWAYSGIGMFGFALYCVIAYFYVPRKNRASINEAARIAKEAEYSLAQY
;
A
#
# COMPACT_ATOMS: atom_id res chain seq x y z
N MET A 1 14.67 8.54 -17.43
CA MET A 1 14.35 7.94 -18.74
C MET A 1 14.57 8.92 -19.90
N VAL A 2 13.98 10.13 -19.89
CA VAL A 2 14.21 11.13 -20.97
C VAL A 2 15.67 11.61 -21.03
N SER A 3 16.32 11.85 -19.87
CA SER A 3 17.72 12.33 -19.81
C SER A 3 18.73 11.45 -20.55
N ALA A 4 18.55 10.11 -20.51
CA ALA A 4 19.47 9.17 -21.15
C ALA A 4 19.34 9.17 -22.69
N GLY A 5 18.15 9.48 -23.23
CA GLY A 5 17.93 9.52 -24.68
C GLY A 5 18.44 10.79 -25.36
N ILE A 6 18.53 11.91 -24.62
CA ILE A 6 19.04 13.19 -25.14
C ILE A 6 20.54 13.35 -24.94
N ALA A 7 21.16 12.61 -24.02
CA ALA A 7 22.59 12.66 -23.75
C ALA A 7 23.48 12.53 -25.01
N PRO A 8 23.31 11.52 -25.90
CA PRO A 8 24.16 11.39 -27.08
C PRO A 8 23.94 12.52 -28.09
N THR A 9 22.72 13.05 -28.19
CA THR A 9 22.37 14.17 -29.08
C THR A 9 22.96 15.49 -28.58
N VAL A 10 22.99 15.68 -27.26
CA VAL A 10 23.57 16.85 -26.62
C VAL A 10 25.09 16.85 -26.84
N GLU A 11 25.77 15.73 -26.62
CA GLU A 11 27.22 15.62 -26.85
C GLU A 11 27.63 15.92 -28.30
N ARG A 12 26.86 15.42 -29.28
CA ARG A 12 27.05 15.73 -30.71
C ARG A 12 26.95 17.23 -31.00
N ASN A 13 26.03 17.94 -30.35
CA ASN A 13 25.86 19.38 -30.53
C ASN A 13 26.97 20.20 -29.84
N PHE A 14 27.48 19.75 -28.70
CA PHE A 14 28.59 20.41 -28.00
C PHE A 14 29.91 20.30 -28.77
N LEU A 15 30.22 19.12 -29.34
CA LEU A 15 31.37 18.93 -30.21
C LEU A 15 31.27 19.76 -31.50
N ASN A 16 30.07 19.81 -32.12
CA ASN A 16 29.82 20.68 -33.27
C ASN A 16 29.92 22.18 -32.93
N ALA A 17 29.70 22.56 -31.67
CA ALA A 17 29.86 23.93 -31.19
C ALA A 17 31.30 24.29 -30.79
N ASN A 18 32.27 23.39 -31.00
CA ASN A 18 33.69 23.55 -30.66
C ASN A 18 33.94 23.95 -29.19
N ARG A 19 32.98 23.66 -28.31
CA ARG A 19 33.20 23.64 -26.86
C ARG A 19 33.81 22.28 -26.57
N GLY A 20 34.90 22.26 -25.80
CA GLY A 20 35.71 21.07 -25.57
C GLY A 20 34.90 19.84 -25.12
N PRO A 21 35.51 18.64 -25.18
CA PRO A 21 34.86 17.39 -24.82
C PRO A 21 34.36 17.45 -23.38
N ILE A 22 33.15 16.93 -23.18
CA ILE A 22 32.50 16.89 -21.86
C ILE A 22 33.25 15.83 -21.04
N GLU A 23 33.87 16.21 -19.92
CA GLU A 23 34.65 15.30 -19.05
C GLU A 23 33.81 14.12 -18.48
N ASP A 24 32.47 14.19 -18.62
CA ASP A 24 31.52 13.20 -18.12
C ASP A 24 31.07 12.14 -19.14
N ALA A 25 31.65 12.07 -20.34
CA ALA A 25 31.24 11.13 -21.41
C ALA A 25 31.28 9.65 -20.96
N ALA A 26 32.19 9.30 -20.05
CA ALA A 26 32.28 7.95 -19.47
C ALA A 26 31.04 7.53 -18.65
N LYS A 27 30.18 8.50 -18.26
CA LYS A 27 28.91 8.24 -17.55
C LYS A 27 27.73 8.02 -18.51
N TYR A 28 27.94 8.08 -19.82
CA TYR A 28 26.93 7.85 -20.87
C TYR A 28 27.35 6.78 -21.88
N ASP A 29 28.52 6.16 -21.69
CA ASP A 29 28.94 4.96 -22.41
C ASP A 29 27.91 3.84 -22.15
N GLY A 30 27.52 3.11 -23.20
CA GLY A 30 26.33 2.26 -23.30
C GLY A 30 26.19 1.13 -22.27
N THR A 31 27.05 1.04 -21.26
CA THR A 31 27.05 0.09 -20.14
C THR A 31 25.92 0.34 -19.13
N TYR A 32 25.20 1.47 -19.19
CA TYR A 32 23.95 1.67 -18.45
C TYR A 32 22.72 1.01 -19.12
N CYS A 33 22.87 0.43 -20.32
CA CYS A 33 21.80 -0.34 -20.96
C CYS A 33 21.55 -1.72 -20.33
N ALA A 34 22.47 -2.26 -19.52
CA ALA A 34 22.25 -3.52 -18.81
C ALA A 34 21.27 -3.36 -17.62
N GLU A 35 21.28 -2.18 -16.97
CA GLU A 35 20.34 -1.84 -15.89
C GLU A 35 19.00 -1.29 -16.39
N CYS A 36 18.86 -1.01 -17.69
CA CYS A 36 17.56 -0.66 -18.28
C CYS A 36 16.51 -1.78 -18.16
N SER A 37 16.94 -3.05 -18.05
CA SER A 37 16.02 -4.15 -17.76
C SER A 37 15.41 -4.06 -16.35
N SER A 38 16.15 -3.51 -15.39
CA SER A 38 15.70 -3.33 -14.01
C SER A 38 14.66 -2.20 -13.90
N GLY A 39 14.82 -1.12 -14.67
CA GLY A 39 13.82 -0.05 -14.76
C GLY A 39 12.50 -0.51 -15.38
N TRP A 40 12.55 -1.40 -16.37
CA TRP A 40 11.35 -2.00 -16.98
C TRP A 40 10.63 -2.95 -16.01
N LEU A 41 11.36 -3.72 -15.19
CA LEU A 41 10.77 -4.59 -14.17
C LEU A 41 10.19 -3.84 -12.97
N GLN A 42 10.62 -2.60 -12.71
CA GLN A 42 10.02 -1.75 -11.68
C GLN A 42 8.63 -1.22 -12.08
N VAL A 43 8.38 -0.96 -13.36
CA VAL A 43 7.07 -0.44 -13.83
C VAL A 43 5.91 -1.37 -13.45
N PRO A 44 5.98 -2.71 -13.66
CA PRO A 44 5.00 -3.66 -13.15
C PRO A 44 4.81 -3.60 -11.63
N GLN A 45 5.90 -3.48 -10.88
CA GLN A 45 5.84 -3.47 -9.42
C GLN A 45 5.11 -2.23 -8.89
N TRP A 46 5.38 -1.06 -9.47
CA TRP A 46 4.69 0.18 -9.12
C TRP A 46 3.21 0.12 -9.49
N PHE A 47 2.88 -0.41 -10.66
CA PHE A 47 1.50 -0.58 -11.10
C PHE A 47 0.70 -1.51 -10.17
N LEU A 48 1.27 -2.67 -9.80
CA LEU A 48 0.67 -3.61 -8.85
C LEU A 48 0.50 -3.00 -7.46
N LEU A 49 1.49 -2.24 -6.97
CA LEU A 49 1.40 -1.58 -5.67
C LEU A 49 0.30 -0.52 -5.66
N SER A 50 0.23 0.34 -6.69
CA SER A 50 -0.79 1.37 -6.82
C SER A 50 -2.20 0.80 -6.98
N LEU A 51 -2.36 -0.28 -7.75
CA LEU A 51 -3.65 -0.98 -7.83
C LEU A 51 -4.03 -1.61 -6.49
N GLY A 52 -3.08 -2.24 -5.80
CA GLY A 52 -3.30 -2.81 -4.47
C GLY A 52 -3.74 -1.75 -3.46
N GLU A 53 -3.10 -0.59 -3.44
CA GLU A 53 -3.49 0.53 -2.60
C GLU A 53 -4.88 1.08 -2.95
N ALA A 54 -5.14 1.30 -4.24
CA ALA A 54 -6.41 1.82 -4.74
C ALA A 54 -7.59 0.89 -4.46
N PHE A 55 -7.37 -0.42 -4.39
CA PHE A 55 -8.42 -1.36 -4.02
C PHE A 55 -8.50 -1.57 -2.51
N PHE A 56 -7.40 -1.73 -1.80
CA PHE A 56 -7.42 -2.09 -0.38
C PHE A 56 -7.88 -0.94 0.52
N SER A 57 -7.42 0.28 0.28
CA SER A 57 -7.71 1.42 1.17
C SER A 57 -9.19 1.86 1.15
N PRO A 58 -9.82 2.17 0.00
CA PRO A 58 -11.20 2.63 -0.02
C PRO A 58 -12.21 1.50 0.24
N THR A 59 -11.96 0.26 -0.21
CA THR A 59 -12.94 -0.84 -0.03
C THR A 59 -13.03 -1.33 1.41
N GLY A 60 -11.90 -1.44 2.12
CA GLY A 60 -11.88 -1.87 3.52
C GLY A 60 -12.59 -0.89 4.43
N VAL A 61 -12.39 0.41 4.18
CA VAL A 61 -13.07 1.48 4.90
C VAL A 61 -14.58 1.47 4.57
N GLN A 62 -14.96 1.33 3.29
CA GLN A 62 -16.36 1.33 2.86
C GLN A 62 -17.17 0.14 3.41
N PHE A 63 -16.55 -1.02 3.59
CA PHE A 63 -17.14 -2.15 4.30
C PHE A 63 -17.38 -1.84 5.79
N CYS A 64 -16.38 -1.30 6.48
CA CYS A 64 -16.55 -0.83 7.85
C CYS A 64 -17.67 0.23 7.97
N TYR A 65 -17.85 1.09 6.97
CA TYR A 65 -18.96 2.06 6.92
C TYR A 65 -20.35 1.41 6.82
N ILE A 66 -20.48 0.27 6.14
CA ILE A 66 -21.75 -0.46 5.96
C ILE A 66 -22.05 -1.32 7.19
N GLU A 67 -21.02 -1.83 7.86
CA GLU A 67 -21.13 -2.72 9.03
C GLU A 67 -21.17 -1.98 10.37
N SER A 68 -20.57 -0.78 10.47
CA SER A 68 -20.59 0.06 11.67
C SER A 68 -21.72 1.11 11.63
N GLY A 69 -22.46 1.24 12.73
CA GLY A 69 -23.52 2.25 12.87
C GLY A 69 -23.00 3.67 12.67
N ARG A 70 -23.90 4.61 12.31
CA ARG A 70 -23.63 6.01 11.89
C ARG A 70 -22.68 6.82 12.79
N GLN A 71 -22.41 6.38 14.02
CA GLN A 71 -21.59 7.07 15.02
C GLN A 71 -20.08 6.72 15.01
N PHE A 72 -19.63 5.63 14.36
CA PHE A 72 -18.22 5.17 14.43
C PHE A 72 -17.37 5.41 13.19
N ARG A 73 -17.92 6.17 12.23
CA ARG A 73 -17.33 6.45 10.92
C ARG A 73 -15.96 7.15 10.98
N ALA A 74 -15.86 8.18 11.82
CA ALA A 74 -14.63 8.94 12.02
C ALA A 74 -13.54 8.09 12.71
N VAL A 75 -13.94 7.25 13.67
CA VAL A 75 -13.03 6.38 14.42
C VAL A 75 -12.33 5.38 13.50
N SER A 76 -13.06 4.76 12.55
CA SER A 76 -12.46 3.84 11.57
C SER A 76 -11.39 4.49 10.70
N THR A 77 -11.57 5.76 10.33
CA THR A 77 -10.61 6.49 9.49
C THR A 77 -9.36 6.87 10.30
N SER A 78 -9.53 7.27 11.56
CA SER A 78 -8.39 7.54 12.46
C SER A 78 -7.58 6.29 12.79
N PHE A 79 -8.25 5.15 13.01
CA PHE A 79 -7.56 3.86 13.22
C PHE A 79 -6.78 3.42 11.98
N TRP A 80 -7.28 3.72 10.79
CA TRP A 80 -6.55 3.47 9.54
C TRP A 80 -5.25 4.27 9.48
N LEU A 81 -5.31 5.58 9.74
CA LEU A 81 -4.13 6.46 9.77
C LEU A 81 -3.10 6.02 10.82
N LEU A 82 -3.57 5.56 11.99
CA LEU A 82 -2.72 5.02 13.05
C LEU A 82 -1.99 3.75 12.58
N ALA A 83 -2.66 2.85 11.86
CA ALA A 83 -2.04 1.65 11.32
C ALA A 83 -0.95 1.99 10.28
N VAL A 84 -1.20 2.99 9.43
CA VAL A 84 -0.20 3.48 8.45
C VAL A 84 1.03 4.08 9.17
N SER A 85 0.83 4.87 10.24
CA SER A 85 1.95 5.43 11.00
C SER A 85 2.77 4.35 11.72
N LEU A 86 2.10 3.34 12.29
CA LEU A 86 2.77 2.21 12.94
C LEU A 86 3.60 1.40 11.94
N GLY A 87 3.13 1.24 10.70
CA GLY A 87 3.93 0.61 9.64
C GLY A 87 5.22 1.37 9.34
N SER A 88 5.15 2.70 9.29
CA SER A 88 6.33 3.55 9.05
C SER A 88 7.33 3.48 10.20
N ILE A 89 6.86 3.45 11.45
CA ILE A 89 7.71 3.28 12.64
C ILE A 89 8.39 1.90 12.62
N TRP A 90 7.68 0.86 12.22
CA TRP A 90 8.24 -0.49 12.09
C TRP A 90 9.39 -0.56 11.09
N ILE A 91 9.26 0.07 9.93
CA ILE A 91 10.33 0.12 8.91
C ILE A 91 11.56 0.83 9.48
N LEU A 92 11.36 1.95 10.19
CA LEU A 92 12.45 2.72 10.78
C LEU A 92 13.23 1.93 11.84
N ILE A 93 12.56 1.07 12.60
CA ILE A 93 13.21 0.19 13.60
C ILE A 93 14.01 -0.93 12.92
N LEU A 94 13.50 -1.46 11.81
CA LEU A 94 14.15 -2.56 11.08
C LEU A 94 15.26 -2.09 10.14
N GLU A 95 15.30 -0.82 9.73
CA GLU A 95 16.31 -0.34 8.78
C GLU A 95 17.78 -0.43 9.32
N PRO A 96 18.10 0.02 10.55
CA PRO A 96 19.47 -0.03 11.09
C PRO A 96 20.10 -1.43 11.16
N PRO A 97 19.43 -2.49 11.66
CA PRO A 97 20.04 -3.83 11.74
C PRO A 97 20.28 -4.47 10.36
N PHE A 98 19.48 -4.13 9.34
CA PHE A 98 19.69 -4.62 7.98
C PHE A 98 20.88 -3.95 7.28
N VAL A 99 21.20 -2.70 7.64
CA VAL A 99 22.40 -2.01 7.12
C VAL A 99 23.67 -2.58 7.76
N ALA A 100 23.64 -2.85 9.07
CA ALA A 100 24.79 -3.42 9.79
C ALA A 100 25.20 -4.82 9.31
N SER A 101 24.27 -5.57 8.72
CA SER A 101 24.50 -6.94 8.23
C SER A 101 24.99 -7.01 6.78
N GLY A 102 25.21 -5.88 6.09
CA GLY A 102 25.80 -5.84 4.75
C GLY A 102 24.97 -6.55 3.67
N ILE A 103 23.67 -6.71 3.89
CA ILE A 103 22.78 -7.48 3.03
C ILE A 103 22.52 -6.69 1.73
N SER A 104 22.55 -7.39 0.58
CA SER A 104 22.27 -6.77 -0.72
C SER A 104 20.85 -6.19 -0.80
N THR A 105 20.69 -5.09 -1.54
CA THR A 105 19.41 -4.37 -1.72
C THR A 105 18.27 -5.29 -2.16
N SER A 106 18.58 -6.30 -2.99
CA SER A 106 17.61 -7.29 -3.43
C SER A 106 17.05 -8.10 -2.27
N THR A 107 17.89 -8.65 -1.38
CA THR A 107 17.42 -9.47 -0.25
C THR A 107 16.61 -8.65 0.76
N LYS A 108 16.96 -7.38 0.96
CA LYS A 108 16.16 -6.46 1.78
C LYS A 108 14.72 -6.31 1.24
N SER A 109 14.55 -6.16 -0.07
CA SER A 109 13.23 -6.03 -0.69
C SER A 109 12.34 -7.27 -0.52
N TRP A 110 12.92 -8.47 -0.61
CA TRP A 110 12.22 -9.74 -0.38
C TRP A 110 11.79 -9.92 1.08
N ALA A 111 12.62 -9.51 2.03
CA ALA A 111 12.29 -9.57 3.46
C ALA A 111 11.07 -8.69 3.79
N TYR A 112 11.03 -7.46 3.26
CA TYR A 112 9.87 -6.57 3.44
C TYR A 112 8.61 -7.11 2.74
N SER A 113 8.74 -7.67 1.54
CA SER A 113 7.62 -8.31 0.84
C SER A 113 7.09 -9.54 1.60
N GLY A 114 7.96 -10.29 2.28
CA GLY A 114 7.57 -11.44 3.09
C GLY A 114 6.70 -11.06 4.29
N ILE A 115 7.05 -9.97 4.97
CA ILE A 115 6.22 -9.41 6.06
C ILE A 115 4.87 -8.93 5.52
N GLY A 116 4.84 -8.29 4.35
CA GLY A 116 3.60 -7.87 3.69
C GLY A 116 2.70 -9.07 3.33
N MET A 117 3.28 -10.14 2.81
CA MET A 117 2.56 -11.37 2.47
C MET A 117 1.96 -12.05 3.71
N PHE A 118 2.68 -12.04 4.83
CA PHE A 118 2.15 -12.52 6.11
C PHE A 118 0.94 -11.70 6.57
N GLY A 119 1.00 -10.37 6.47
CA GLY A 119 -0.12 -9.49 6.77
C GLY A 119 -1.35 -9.77 5.89
N PHE A 120 -1.14 -10.02 4.60
CA PHE A 120 -2.22 -10.38 3.67
C PHE A 120 -2.83 -11.75 3.98
N ALA A 121 -2.01 -12.74 4.31
CA ALA A 121 -2.49 -14.07 4.72
C ALA A 121 -3.36 -13.99 5.98
N LEU A 122 -2.94 -13.20 6.97
CA LEU A 122 -3.71 -12.97 8.20
C LEU A 122 -5.05 -12.28 7.90
N TYR A 123 -5.06 -11.29 7.01
CA TYR A 123 -6.30 -10.64 6.54
C TYR A 123 -7.27 -11.63 5.88
N CYS A 124 -6.77 -12.52 5.00
CA CYS A 124 -7.57 -13.56 4.38
C CYS A 124 -8.19 -14.51 5.42
N VAL A 125 -7.43 -14.95 6.42
CA VAL A 125 -7.94 -15.81 7.49
C VAL A 125 -9.08 -15.13 8.26
N ILE A 126 -8.92 -13.87 8.64
CA ILE A 126 -9.98 -13.12 9.33
C ILE A 126 -11.22 -12.97 8.43
N ALA A 127 -11.03 -12.73 7.13
CA ALA A 127 -12.13 -12.65 6.18
C ALA A 127 -12.91 -13.98 6.05
N TYR A 128 -12.23 -15.13 6.08
CA TYR A 128 -12.88 -16.45 6.08
C TYR A 128 -13.77 -16.69 7.30
N PHE A 129 -13.39 -16.16 8.47
CA PHE A 129 -14.18 -16.28 9.70
C PHE A 129 -15.21 -15.15 9.89
N TYR A 130 -15.36 -14.25 8.91
CA TYR A 130 -16.25 -13.11 9.03
C TYR A 130 -17.72 -13.48 8.81
N VAL A 131 -18.58 -13.17 9.78
CA VAL A 131 -20.05 -13.34 9.69
C VAL A 131 -20.74 -11.98 9.53
N PRO A 132 -21.49 -11.74 8.43
CA PRO A 132 -22.09 -10.44 8.13
C PRO A 132 -23.24 -10.08 9.09
N ARG A 133 -23.35 -8.79 9.40
CA ARG A 133 -24.33 -8.27 10.39
C ARG A 133 -25.79 -8.43 9.96
N LYS A 134 -26.07 -8.57 8.65
CA LYS A 134 -27.42 -8.91 8.16
C LYS A 134 -27.98 -10.22 8.74
N ASN A 135 -27.12 -11.08 9.29
CA ASN A 135 -27.52 -12.34 9.93
C ASN A 135 -27.59 -12.25 11.48
N ARG A 136 -27.50 -11.04 12.07
CA ARG A 136 -27.70 -10.83 13.51
C ARG A 136 -29.02 -10.09 13.71
N ALA A 137 -29.92 -10.64 14.53
CA ALA A 137 -31.12 -9.91 14.97
C ALA A 137 -30.66 -8.55 15.51
N SER A 138 -31.08 -7.47 14.86
CA SER A 138 -30.64 -6.15 15.27
C SER A 138 -31.11 -5.95 16.71
N ILE A 139 -30.24 -5.50 17.62
CA ILE A 139 -30.63 -5.21 19.02
C ILE A 139 -31.85 -4.27 19.05
N ASN A 140 -32.02 -3.46 18.00
CA ASN A 140 -33.15 -2.57 17.80
C ASN A 140 -34.45 -3.29 17.38
N GLU A 141 -34.41 -4.38 16.60
CA GLU A 141 -35.58 -5.23 16.35
C GLU A 141 -35.95 -6.04 17.60
N ALA A 142 -34.98 -6.63 18.28
CA ALA A 142 -35.23 -7.33 19.55
C ALA A 142 -35.84 -6.41 20.60
N ALA A 143 -35.35 -5.16 20.71
CA ALA A 143 -35.90 -4.14 21.60
C ALA A 143 -37.28 -3.62 21.15
N ARG A 144 -37.57 -3.55 19.84
CA ARG A 144 -38.90 -3.20 19.33
C ARG A 144 -39.93 -4.29 19.59
N ILE A 145 -39.57 -5.56 19.39
CA ILE A 145 -40.43 -6.72 19.67
C ILE A 145 -40.70 -6.82 21.18
N ALA A 146 -39.70 -6.58 22.02
CA ALA A 146 -39.88 -6.52 23.47
C ALA A 146 -40.84 -5.38 23.89
N LYS A 147 -40.73 -4.20 23.27
CA LYS A 147 -41.65 -3.07 23.52
C LYS A 147 -43.08 -3.34 23.04
N GLU A 148 -43.23 -3.97 21.87
CA GLU A 148 -44.54 -4.37 21.35
C GLU A 148 -45.20 -5.44 22.26
N ALA A 149 -44.41 -6.37 22.80
CA ALA A 149 -44.88 -7.35 23.79
C ALA A 149 -45.34 -6.68 25.10
N GLU A 150 -44.58 -5.73 25.64
CA GLU A 150 -45.00 -4.95 26.83
C GLU A 150 -46.29 -4.16 26.59
N TYR A 151 -46.44 -3.53 25.42
CA TYR A 151 -47.65 -2.77 25.08
C TYR A 151 -48.89 -3.67 24.96
N SER A 152 -48.72 -4.88 24.42
CA SER A 152 -49.82 -5.86 24.29
C SER A 152 -50.32 -6.39 25.64
N LEU A 153 -49.46 -6.42 26.67
CA LEU A 153 -49.82 -6.84 28.03
C LEU A 153 -50.47 -5.71 28.85
N ALA A 154 -50.21 -4.44 28.50
CA ALA A 154 -50.77 -3.27 29.16
C ALA A 154 -52.15 -2.84 28.62
N GLN A 155 -52.63 -3.44 27.52
CA GLN A 155 -53.93 -3.15 26.91
C GLN A 155 -55.09 -4.03 27.42
N TYR A 156 -54.91 -4.77 28.52
CA TYR A 156 -55.94 -5.58 29.18
C TYR A 156 -56.08 -5.16 30.65
#